data_AF-A0A0C2YSF1-F1
#
_entry.id   AF-A0A0C2YSF1-F1
#
_cell.length_a   1.000
_cell.length_b   1.000
_cell.length_c   1.000
_cell.angle_alpha   90.00
_cell.angle_beta   90.00
_cell.angle_gamma   90.00
#
_symmetry.space_group_name_H-M   'P 1'
#
loop_
_entity.id
_entity.type
_entity.pdbx_description
1 polymer ?
#
loop_
_entity_poly.entity_id
_entity_poly.type
_entity_poly.pdbx_seq_one_letter_code
_entity_poly.pdbx_strand_id
1 'polypeptide(L)'
;MTRLPTLSSYLDAMHNLLAFILRIPPVDPSTALRTVFLLRLTGDAMNSLTGYPPSMDGLRSLVDFLDDLDQAWVTVLRSQAWDPATGKGVDLVVPTDQIHPGTTVNRTEKTRLRSLLVTGTAGLEEWLMGSGMGGEDYGRALEREGLLQEFNDIFSSTLAELGCQTGPSNDPAGMEDAVLIAGSI
;
A
#
# COMPACT_ATOMS: atom_id res chain seq x y z
N MET A 1 19.05 -2.12 -23.79
CA MET A 1 19.03 -1.47 -22.46
C MET A 1 18.10 -0.29 -22.52
N THR A 2 16.84 -0.47 -22.14
CA THR A 2 15.88 0.65 -22.00
C THR A 2 16.20 1.35 -20.69
N ARG A 3 16.95 2.45 -20.75
CA ARG A 3 17.11 3.35 -19.61
C ARG A 3 15.84 4.19 -19.53
N LEU A 4 15.25 4.29 -18.34
CA LEU A 4 14.20 5.25 -18.04
C LEU A 4 14.94 6.48 -17.48
N PRO A 5 15.20 7.52 -18.29
CA PRO A 5 16.15 8.56 -17.93
C PRO A 5 15.56 9.61 -17.00
N THR A 6 14.23 9.68 -16.89
CA THR A 6 13.53 10.70 -16.11
C THR A 6 12.54 10.07 -15.14
N LEU A 7 12.24 10.79 -14.06
CA LEU A 7 11.22 10.41 -13.09
C LEU A 7 9.86 10.15 -13.76
N SER A 8 9.42 11.03 -14.67
CA SER A 8 8.16 10.82 -15.42
C SER A 8 8.17 9.52 -16.22
N SER A 9 9.23 9.25 -16.99
CA SER A 9 9.30 8.01 -17.78
C SER A 9 9.32 6.74 -16.91
N TYR A 10 9.90 6.86 -15.71
CA TYR A 10 9.89 5.80 -14.71
C TYR A 10 8.49 5.58 -14.12
N LEU A 11 7.83 6.66 -13.69
CA LEU A 11 6.48 6.61 -13.15
C LEU A 11 5.49 6.05 -14.18
N ASP A 12 5.56 6.49 -15.44
CA ASP A 12 4.74 5.94 -16.52
C ASP A 12 4.91 4.43 -16.66
N ALA A 13 6.16 3.94 -16.61
CA ALA A 13 6.44 2.51 -16.66
C ALA A 13 5.90 1.78 -15.43
N MET A 14 6.01 2.38 -14.23
CA MET A 14 5.49 1.80 -12.99
C MET A 14 3.96 1.78 -12.95
N HIS A 15 3.27 2.82 -13.44
CA HIS A 15 1.81 2.83 -13.59
C HIS A 15 1.34 1.72 -14.52
N ASN A 16 2.01 1.51 -15.65
CA ASN A 16 1.67 0.42 -16.56
C ASN A 16 1.83 -0.95 -15.89
N LEU A 17 2.88 -1.13 -15.09
CA LEU A 17 3.11 -2.36 -14.33
C LEU A 17 2.08 -2.53 -13.20
N LEU A 18 1.73 -1.45 -12.50
CA LEU A 18 0.66 -1.43 -11.50
C LEU A 18 -0.67 -1.86 -12.10
N ALA A 19 -1.07 -1.24 -13.22
CA ALA A 19 -2.28 -1.59 -13.96
C ALA A 19 -2.28 -3.07 -14.39
N PHE A 20 -1.13 -3.60 -14.83
CA PHE A 20 -0.99 -5.01 -15.15
C PHE A 20 -1.19 -5.91 -13.93
N ILE A 21 -0.55 -5.60 -12.79
CA ILE A 21 -0.67 -6.37 -11.54
C ILE A 21 -2.12 -6.37 -11.04
N LEU A 22 -2.81 -5.24 -11.14
CA LEU A 22 -4.19 -5.08 -10.67
C LEU A 22 -5.22 -5.84 -11.51
N ARG A 23 -4.86 -6.26 -12.73
CA ARG A 23 -5.68 -7.16 -13.55
C ARG A 23 -5.59 -8.63 -13.13
N ILE A 24 -4.67 -8.99 -12.24
CA ILE A 24 -4.61 -10.34 -11.67
C ILE A 24 -5.86 -10.54 -10.79
N PRO A 25 -6.66 -11.61 -11.01
CA PRO A 25 -7.88 -11.82 -10.24
C PRO A 25 -7.61 -11.93 -8.73
N PRO A 26 -8.41 -11.30 -7.85
CA PRO A 26 -8.34 -11.47 -6.40
C PRO A 26 -9.06 -12.73 -5.92
N VAL A 27 -8.99 -13.80 -6.71
CA VAL A 27 -9.54 -15.12 -6.38
C VAL A 27 -8.43 -16.15 -6.51
N ASP A 28 -8.49 -17.19 -5.69
CA ASP A 28 -7.49 -18.24 -5.72
C ASP A 28 -7.54 -19.01 -7.05
N PRO A 29 -6.37 -19.45 -7.57
CA PRO A 29 -5.05 -19.47 -6.92
C PRO A 29 -4.20 -18.20 -7.12
N SER A 30 -4.73 -17.17 -7.81
CA SER A 30 -3.92 -16.03 -8.27
C SER A 30 -3.72 -14.93 -7.23
N THR A 31 -4.43 -14.96 -6.11
CA THR A 31 -4.35 -13.95 -5.04
C THR A 31 -2.92 -13.74 -4.53
N ALA A 32 -2.21 -14.82 -4.22
CA ALA A 32 -0.84 -14.75 -3.72
C ALA A 32 0.11 -14.09 -4.74
N LEU A 33 -0.10 -14.35 -6.03
CA LEU A 33 0.70 -13.77 -7.11
C LEU A 33 0.51 -12.25 -7.18
N ARG A 34 -0.75 -11.79 -7.08
CA ARG A 34 -1.09 -10.36 -7.04
C ARG A 34 -0.37 -9.66 -5.87
N THR A 35 -0.44 -10.23 -4.68
CA THR A 35 0.23 -9.69 -3.48
C THR A 35 1.74 -9.62 -3.64
N VAL A 36 2.38 -10.70 -4.11
CA VAL A 36 3.83 -10.76 -4.27
C VAL A 36 4.33 -9.74 -5.28
N PHE A 37 3.66 -9.60 -6.42
CA PHE A 37 4.05 -8.60 -7.42
C PHE A 37 3.83 -7.17 -6.92
N LEU A 38 2.74 -6.90 -6.20
CA LEU A 38 2.50 -5.56 -5.66
C LEU A 38 3.52 -5.21 -4.57
N LEU A 39 3.88 -6.17 -3.70
CA LEU A 39 4.99 -6.00 -2.73
C LEU A 39 6.30 -5.67 -3.44
N ARG A 40 6.60 -6.37 -4.54
CA ARG A 40 7.82 -6.14 -5.32
C ARG A 40 7.81 -4.77 -5.98
N LEU A 41 6.73 -4.39 -6.65
CA LEU A 41 6.57 -3.08 -7.26
C LEU A 41 6.74 -1.97 -6.23
N THR A 42 6.10 -2.09 -5.08
CA THR A 42 6.18 -1.11 -3.99
C THR A 42 7.62 -0.96 -3.50
N GLY A 43 8.31 -2.08 -3.25
CA GLY A 43 9.71 -2.04 -2.84
C GLY A 43 10.62 -1.43 -3.91
N ASP A 44 10.43 -1.77 -5.19
CA ASP A 44 11.24 -1.22 -6.28
C ASP A 44 10.97 0.29 -6.47
N ALA A 45 9.70 0.74 -6.37
CA ALA A 45 9.32 2.15 -6.42
C ALA A 45 9.96 2.94 -5.28
N MET A 46 9.74 2.55 -4.01
CA MET A 46 10.27 3.27 -2.85
C MET A 46 11.80 3.41 -2.89
N ASN A 47 12.52 2.43 -3.45
CA ASN A 47 13.98 2.47 -3.54
C ASN A 47 14.53 3.21 -4.76
N SER A 48 13.80 3.23 -5.89
CA SER A 48 14.32 3.78 -7.15
C SER A 48 13.97 5.24 -7.35
N LEU A 49 12.87 5.72 -6.73
CA LEU A 49 12.38 7.09 -6.87
C LEU A 49 13.44 8.14 -6.50
N THR A 50 14.18 7.89 -5.42
CA THR A 50 15.19 8.80 -4.90
C THR A 50 16.44 8.91 -5.78
N GLY A 51 16.58 8.02 -6.78
CA GLY A 51 17.66 8.05 -7.76
C GLY A 51 17.45 9.07 -8.89
N TYR A 52 16.26 9.66 -9.01
CA TYR A 52 15.94 10.66 -10.03
C TYR A 52 16.11 12.09 -9.49
N PRO A 53 16.49 13.05 -10.35
CA PRO A 53 16.45 14.46 -9.97
C PRO A 53 14.99 14.89 -9.76
N PRO A 54 14.70 15.69 -8.72
CA PRO A 54 13.38 16.27 -8.53
C PRO A 54 13.03 17.19 -9.71
N SER A 55 11.76 17.19 -10.10
CA SER A 55 11.19 18.24 -10.94
C SER A 55 9.75 18.49 -10.51
N MET A 56 9.25 19.72 -10.70
CA MET A 56 7.87 20.07 -10.32
C MET A 56 6.84 19.20 -11.05
N ASP A 57 7.00 19.03 -12.37
CA ASP A 57 6.15 18.13 -13.16
C ASP A 57 6.23 16.68 -12.67
N GLY A 58 7.43 16.24 -12.28
CA GLY A 58 7.64 14.89 -11.74
C GLY A 58 7.05 14.70 -10.34
N LEU A 59 6.93 15.76 -9.55
CA LEU A 59 6.40 15.73 -8.19
C LEU A 59 4.88 15.50 -8.20
N ARG A 60 4.14 16.18 -9.09
CA ARG A 60 2.70 15.95 -9.26
C ARG A 60 2.43 14.50 -9.67
N SER A 61 3.11 14.03 -10.73
CA SER A 61 3.00 12.65 -11.18
C SER A 61 3.41 11.64 -10.10
N LEU A 62 4.37 11.99 -9.25
CA LEU A 62 4.78 11.15 -8.13
C LEU A 62 3.65 11.05 -7.09
N VAL A 63 3.07 12.16 -6.66
CA VAL A 63 1.97 12.14 -5.68
C VAL A 63 0.79 11.34 -6.22
N ASP A 64 0.42 11.55 -7.49
CA ASP A 64 -0.64 10.78 -8.15
C ASP A 64 -0.33 9.27 -8.20
N PHE A 65 0.91 8.90 -8.53
CA PHE A 65 1.35 7.51 -8.49
C PHE A 65 1.26 6.90 -7.08
N LEU A 66 1.62 7.66 -6.05
CA LEU A 66 1.59 7.19 -4.67
C LEU A 66 0.17 7.02 -4.14
N ASP A 67 -0.76 7.90 -4.53
CA ASP A 67 -2.19 7.73 -4.23
C ASP A 67 -2.77 6.50 -4.93
N ASP A 68 -2.50 6.31 -6.23
CA ASP A 68 -2.88 5.10 -6.97
C ASP A 68 -2.34 3.83 -6.30
N LEU A 69 -1.09 3.88 -5.82
CA LEU A 69 -0.46 2.76 -5.12
C LEU A 69 -1.10 2.51 -3.74
N ASP A 70 -1.53 3.55 -3.02
CA ASP A 70 -2.29 3.42 -1.78
C ASP A 70 -3.65 2.74 -2.04
N GLN A 71 -4.41 3.22 -3.02
CA GLN A 71 -5.70 2.63 -3.38
C GLN A 71 -5.57 1.19 -3.89
N ALA A 72 -4.51 0.89 -4.64
CA ALA A 72 -4.16 -0.45 -5.08
C ALA A 72 -3.95 -1.40 -3.90
N TRP A 73 -3.23 -0.95 -2.87
CA TRP A 73 -3.01 -1.73 -1.65
C TRP A 73 -4.28 -1.95 -0.85
N VAL A 74 -5.11 -0.92 -0.65
CA VAL A 74 -6.42 -1.05 -0.01
C VAL A 74 -7.27 -2.11 -0.74
N THR A 75 -7.30 -2.05 -2.06
CA THR A 75 -8.02 -3.02 -2.91
C THR A 75 -7.51 -4.45 -2.70
N VAL A 76 -6.20 -4.65 -2.65
CA VAL A 76 -5.59 -5.98 -2.43
C VAL A 76 -5.84 -6.49 -1.01
N LEU A 77 -5.71 -5.62 -0.01
CA LEU A 77 -5.94 -5.98 1.40
C LEU A 77 -7.39 -6.41 1.66
N ARG A 78 -8.34 -5.83 0.91
CA ARG A 78 -9.77 -6.15 0.98
C ARG A 78 -10.20 -7.27 0.03
N SER A 79 -9.27 -7.89 -0.71
CA SER A 79 -9.58 -8.92 -1.73
C SER A 79 -10.58 -8.44 -2.80
N GLN A 80 -10.51 -7.16 -3.19
CA GLN A 80 -11.42 -6.54 -4.15
C GLN A 80 -10.87 -6.59 -5.58
N ALA A 81 -11.76 -6.52 -6.56
CA ALA A 81 -11.39 -6.30 -7.95
C ALA A 81 -11.02 -4.83 -8.16
N TRP A 82 -10.07 -4.56 -9.05
CA TRP A 82 -9.73 -3.18 -9.41
C TRP A 82 -10.59 -2.69 -10.56
N ASP A 83 -11.22 -1.53 -10.40
CA ASP A 83 -11.87 -0.82 -11.49
C ASP A 83 -10.93 0.27 -12.04
N PRO A 84 -10.38 0.11 -13.26
CA PRO A 84 -9.46 1.07 -13.85
C PRO A 84 -10.12 2.40 -14.22
N ALA A 85 -11.45 2.48 -14.32
CA ALA A 85 -12.15 3.72 -14.64
C ALA A 85 -12.26 4.66 -13.42
N THR A 86 -12.38 4.08 -12.23
CA THR A 86 -12.55 4.83 -10.97
C THR A 86 -11.30 4.86 -10.10
N GLY A 87 -10.29 4.03 -10.39
CA GLY A 87 -9.07 3.92 -9.59
C GLY A 87 -9.34 3.31 -8.21
N LYS A 88 -10.38 2.48 -8.08
CA LYS A 88 -10.85 1.98 -6.78
C LYS A 88 -11.15 0.48 -6.81
N GLY A 89 -11.12 -0.09 -5.61
CA GLY A 89 -11.57 -1.45 -5.35
C GLY A 89 -13.09 -1.57 -5.42
N VAL A 90 -13.57 -2.60 -6.10
CA VAL A 90 -14.99 -2.97 -6.21
C VAL A 90 -15.18 -4.38 -5.68
N ASP A 91 -16.25 -4.59 -4.91
CA ASP A 91 -16.59 -5.90 -4.38
C ASP A 91 -16.90 -6.88 -5.51
N LEU A 92 -16.29 -8.06 -5.39
CA LEU A 92 -16.56 -9.16 -6.31
C LEU A 92 -17.90 -9.82 -5.96
N VAL A 93 -18.88 -9.69 -6.84
CA VAL A 93 -20.08 -10.51 -6.80
C VAL A 93 -19.80 -11.79 -7.58
N VAL A 94 -19.49 -12.87 -6.88
CA VAL A 94 -19.27 -14.20 -7.50
C VAL A 94 -20.34 -15.17 -6.97
N PRO A 95 -20.87 -16.10 -7.80
CA PRO A 95 -21.81 -17.11 -7.34
C PRO A 95 -21.22 -18.01 -6.25
N THR A 96 -21.98 -18.25 -5.18
CA THR A 96 -21.58 -18.94 -3.94
C THR A 96 -21.01 -20.35 -4.14
N ASP A 97 -21.27 -20.98 -5.28
CA ASP A 97 -20.95 -22.39 -5.51
C ASP A 97 -19.52 -22.62 -6.03
N GLN A 98 -18.73 -21.55 -6.26
CA GLN A 98 -17.42 -21.63 -6.93
C GLN A 98 -16.27 -20.94 -6.19
N ILE A 99 -16.46 -20.41 -4.98
CA ILE A 99 -15.49 -19.49 -4.37
C ILE A 99 -14.85 -20.10 -3.13
N HIS A 100 -13.54 -20.27 -3.20
CA HIS A 100 -12.71 -20.13 -2.01
C HIS A 100 -12.31 -18.65 -1.98
N PRO A 101 -12.72 -17.87 -0.95
CA PRO A 101 -12.28 -16.49 -0.83
C PRO A 101 -10.76 -16.46 -0.98
N GLY A 102 -10.24 -15.61 -1.86
CA GLY A 102 -8.82 -15.55 -2.15
C GLY A 102 -8.02 -15.48 -0.85
N THR A 103 -6.92 -16.24 -0.76
CA THR A 103 -6.09 -16.28 0.44
C THR A 103 -5.67 -14.85 0.81
N THR A 104 -6.19 -14.33 1.91
CA THR A 104 -5.94 -12.96 2.35
C THR A 104 -4.45 -12.76 2.60
N VAL A 105 -3.95 -11.54 2.37
CA VAL A 105 -2.56 -11.16 2.66
C VAL A 105 -2.17 -11.58 4.07
N ASN A 106 -1.11 -12.39 4.19
CA ASN A 106 -0.73 -12.99 5.46
C ASN A 106 -0.03 -11.97 6.40
N ARG A 107 0.09 -12.31 7.69
CA ARG A 107 0.70 -11.41 8.69
C ARG A 107 2.13 -10.98 8.34
N THR A 108 2.92 -11.88 7.76
CA THR A 108 4.30 -11.59 7.36
C THR A 108 4.34 -10.60 6.21
N GLU A 109 3.47 -10.76 5.20
CA GLU A 109 3.30 -9.82 4.09
C GLU A 109 2.81 -8.46 4.56
N LYS A 110 1.84 -8.41 5.49
CA LYS A 110 1.38 -7.16 6.13
C LYS A 110 2.51 -6.44 6.88
N THR A 111 3.30 -7.19 7.64
CA THR A 111 4.47 -6.66 8.35
C THR A 111 5.51 -6.10 7.38
N ARG A 112 5.78 -6.84 6.30
CA ARG A 112 6.71 -6.42 5.25
C ARG A 112 6.22 -5.16 4.54
N LEU A 113 4.94 -5.11 4.17
CA LEU A 113 4.33 -3.94 3.56
C LEU A 113 4.47 -2.72 4.47
N ARG A 114 4.07 -2.83 5.75
CA ARG A 114 4.20 -1.74 6.72
C ARG A 114 5.63 -1.22 6.79
N SER A 115 6.61 -2.12 6.86
CA SER A 115 8.02 -1.72 6.89
C SER A 115 8.47 -1.04 5.60
N LEU A 116 7.99 -1.46 4.43
CA LEU A 116 8.30 -0.83 3.15
C LEU A 116 7.73 0.58 3.06
N LEU A 117 6.47 0.77 3.48
CA LEU A 117 5.81 2.08 3.42
C LEU A 117 6.45 3.06 4.40
N VAL A 118 6.65 2.67 5.67
CA VAL A 118 7.24 3.56 6.68
C VAL A 118 8.66 4.00 6.30
N THR A 119 9.52 3.05 5.91
CA THR A 119 10.89 3.37 5.50
C THR A 119 10.92 4.12 4.16
N GLY A 120 10.05 3.75 3.22
CA GLY A 120 9.95 4.38 1.91
C GLY A 120 9.53 5.84 1.99
N THR A 121 8.48 6.16 2.76
CA THR A 121 8.02 7.54 2.95
C THR A 121 9.09 8.39 3.63
N ALA A 122 9.77 7.87 4.67
CA ALA A 122 10.88 8.59 5.30
C ALA A 122 12.04 8.88 4.31
N GLY A 123 12.36 7.90 3.45
CA GLY A 123 13.37 8.08 2.40
C GLY A 123 12.95 9.09 1.32
N LEU A 124 11.65 9.15 0.99
CA LEU A 124 11.10 10.15 0.06
C LEU A 124 11.13 11.56 0.66
N GLU A 125 10.79 11.72 1.94
CA GLU A 125 10.92 12.99 2.66
C GLU A 125 12.36 13.49 2.68
N GLU A 126 13.31 12.60 3.04
CA GLU A 126 14.75 12.92 3.03
C GLU A 126 15.23 13.31 1.64
N TRP A 127 14.82 12.55 0.62
CA TRP A 127 15.14 12.85 -0.76
C TRP A 127 14.63 14.24 -1.14
N LEU A 128 13.36 14.57 -0.88
CA LEU A 128 12.79 15.90 -1.17
C LEU A 128 13.50 17.02 -0.41
N MET A 129 13.82 16.82 0.88
CA MET A 129 14.60 17.75 1.71
C MET A 129 15.99 18.02 1.11
N GLY A 130 16.71 16.97 0.74
CA GLY A 130 18.07 17.07 0.18
C GLY A 130 18.11 17.57 -1.27
N SER A 131 16.97 17.53 -1.96
CA SER A 131 16.88 17.83 -3.39
C SER A 131 16.95 19.33 -3.72
N GLY A 132 16.81 20.20 -2.71
CA GLY A 132 17.12 21.63 -2.80
C GLY A 132 16.55 22.30 -4.05
N MET A 133 15.27 22.04 -4.38
CA MET A 133 14.58 22.58 -5.56
C MET A 133 14.69 24.12 -5.61
N GLY A 134 15.77 24.62 -6.22
CA GLY A 134 16.04 26.05 -6.36
C GLY A 134 16.33 26.82 -5.06
N GLY A 135 16.65 26.15 -3.95
CA GLY A 135 16.85 26.81 -2.64
C GLY A 135 15.56 27.22 -1.92
N GLU A 136 14.40 26.84 -2.45
CA GLU A 136 13.14 26.86 -1.70
C GLU A 136 13.00 25.59 -0.86
N ASP A 137 12.50 25.76 0.36
CA ASP A 137 12.09 24.66 1.23
C ASP A 137 11.02 23.82 0.50
N TYR A 138 11.26 22.52 0.30
CA TYR A 138 10.37 21.63 -0.47
C TYR A 138 8.93 21.65 0.04
N GLY A 139 8.73 21.88 1.35
CA GLY A 139 7.40 22.06 1.94
C GLY A 139 6.65 23.24 1.33
N ARG A 140 7.35 24.35 1.02
CA ARG A 140 6.77 25.51 0.33
C ARG A 140 6.50 25.24 -1.15
N ALA A 141 7.33 24.43 -1.80
CA ALA A 141 7.10 24.01 -3.18
C ALA A 141 5.84 23.14 -3.28
N LEU A 142 5.67 22.18 -2.38
CA LEU A 142 4.45 21.36 -2.26
C LEU A 142 3.23 22.21 -1.90
N GLU A 143 3.37 23.16 -0.97
CA GLU A 143 2.27 24.05 -0.56
C GLU A 143 1.79 24.95 -1.70
N ARG A 144 2.71 25.49 -2.50
CA ARG A 144 2.39 26.31 -3.69
C ARG A 144 1.56 25.54 -4.71
N GLU A 145 1.86 24.27 -4.90
CA GLU A 145 1.12 23.39 -5.81
C GLU A 145 -0.12 22.75 -5.16
N GLY A 146 -0.39 23.03 -3.89
CA GLY A 146 -1.51 22.45 -3.14
C GLY A 146 -1.34 20.97 -2.78
N LEU A 147 -0.14 20.41 -2.95
CA LEU A 147 0.15 18.98 -2.80
C LEU A 147 0.63 18.57 -1.41
N LEU A 148 0.90 19.55 -0.54
CA LEU A 148 1.47 19.26 0.79
C LEU A 148 0.57 18.33 1.61
N GLN A 149 -0.74 18.54 1.57
CA GLN A 149 -1.68 17.70 2.30
C GLN A 149 -1.73 16.28 1.71
N GLU A 150 -1.83 16.17 0.39
CA GLU A 150 -1.84 14.88 -0.32
C GLU A 150 -0.58 14.08 -0.02
N PHE A 151 0.58 14.75 0.00
CA PHE A 151 1.84 14.12 0.35
C PHE A 151 1.88 13.63 1.81
N ASN A 152 1.39 14.43 2.76
CA ASN A 152 1.34 14.03 4.17
C ASN A 152 0.37 12.87 4.42
N ASP A 153 -0.67 12.74 3.59
CA ASP A 153 -1.68 11.69 3.68
C ASP A 153 -1.30 10.42 2.88
N ILE A 154 -0.11 10.38 2.25
CA ILE A 154 0.38 9.22 1.50
C ILE A 154 0.32 7.95 2.36
N PHE A 155 -0.27 6.90 1.80
CA PHE A 155 -0.47 5.60 2.43
C PHE A 155 -1.30 5.59 3.71
N SER A 156 -1.98 6.68 4.06
CA SER A 156 -2.83 6.75 5.25
C SER A 156 -3.93 5.67 5.22
N SER A 157 -4.54 5.43 4.05
CA SER A 157 -5.57 4.41 3.87
C SER A 157 -5.01 3.01 4.09
N THR A 158 -3.89 2.68 3.42
CA THR A 158 -3.23 1.37 3.59
C THR A 158 -2.74 1.16 5.01
N LEU A 159 -2.16 2.17 5.65
CA LEU A 159 -1.70 2.07 7.04
C LEU A 159 -2.85 1.92 8.03
N ALA A 160 -4.03 2.51 7.76
CA ALA A 160 -5.23 2.28 8.54
C ALA A 160 -5.73 0.83 8.40
N GLU A 161 -5.76 0.29 7.19
CA GLU A 161 -6.11 -1.12 6.92
C GLU A 161 -5.13 -2.10 7.61
N LEU A 162 -3.83 -1.77 7.62
CA LEU A 162 -2.80 -2.53 8.34
C LEU A 162 -2.86 -2.31 9.86
N GLY A 163 -3.45 -1.18 10.30
CA GLY A 163 -3.50 -0.70 11.67
C GLY A 163 -4.72 -1.16 12.48
N CYS A 164 -5.69 -1.83 11.87
CA CYS A 164 -6.83 -2.41 12.56
C CYS A 164 -6.51 -3.76 13.27
N GLN A 165 -5.28 -3.94 13.76
CA GLN A 165 -4.82 -5.12 14.52
C GLN A 165 -4.15 -4.77 15.86
N THR A 166 -4.50 -3.64 16.47
CA THR A 166 -4.16 -3.36 17.88
C THR A 166 -5.39 -3.41 18.76
N GLY A 167 -5.88 -4.61 18.98
CA GLY A 167 -6.63 -4.97 20.17
C GLY A 167 -6.22 -6.39 20.55
N PRO A 168 -5.50 -6.61 21.66
CA PRO A 168 -5.54 -7.93 22.25
C PRO A 168 -7.00 -8.15 22.66
N SER A 169 -7.69 -9.10 22.04
CA SER A 169 -8.86 -9.74 22.66
C SER A 169 -8.35 -10.53 23.87
N ASN A 170 -7.84 -9.82 24.87
CA ASN A 170 -7.66 -10.34 26.21
C ASN A 170 -8.97 -10.03 26.90
N ASP A 171 -9.90 -10.98 26.79
CA ASP A 171 -11.09 -11.03 27.59
C ASP A 171 -10.76 -11.92 28.81
N PRO A 172 -10.27 -11.37 29.93
CA PRO A 172 -10.01 -12.16 31.12
C PRO A 172 -11.29 -12.54 31.90
N ALA A 173 -12.48 -12.30 31.37
CA ALA A 173 -13.75 -12.57 32.05
C ALA A 173 -14.31 -14.00 31.85
N GLY A 174 -13.52 -14.92 31.27
CA GLY A 174 -14.01 -16.23 30.85
C GLY A 174 -13.49 -17.46 31.60
N MET A 175 -12.79 -17.32 32.74
CA MET A 175 -12.18 -18.47 33.41
C MET A 175 -12.27 -18.43 34.93
N GLU A 176 -13.47 -18.17 35.45
CA GLU A 176 -13.81 -18.40 36.85
C GLU A 176 -15.24 -18.95 36.94
N ASP A 177 -15.44 -20.22 36.56
CA ASP A 177 -16.36 -21.10 37.29
C ASP A 177 -16.32 -22.54 36.77
N ALA A 178 -16.53 -23.47 37.71
CA ALA A 178 -16.76 -24.90 37.52
C ALA A 178 -15.55 -25.85 37.35
N VAL A 179 -14.78 -26.04 38.43
CA VAL A 179 -14.43 -27.40 38.89
C VAL A 179 -14.51 -27.46 40.42
N LEU A 180 -15.70 -27.74 40.95
CA LEU A 180 -15.88 -28.34 42.27
C LEU A 180 -16.32 -29.78 42.06
N ILE A 181 -15.36 -30.70 41.92
CA ILE A 181 -15.65 -32.12 42.11
C ILE A 181 -15.54 -32.39 43.60
N ALA A 182 -16.71 -32.56 44.21
CA ALA A 182 -16.88 -32.96 45.59
C ALA A 182 -16.15 -34.27 45.88
N GLY A 183 -15.35 -34.26 46.95
CA GLY A 183 -14.99 -35.48 47.65
C GLY A 183 -16.24 -36.08 48.31
N SER A 184 -16.40 -37.39 48.22
CA SER A 184 -17.22 -38.14 49.14
C SER A 184 -16.48 -39.41 49.52
N ILE A 185 -16.46 -39.60 50.84
CA ILE A 185 -16.01 -40.77 51.60
C ILE A 185 -16.91 -41.95 51.26
#